data_AF-A0A136LPT3-F1
#
_entry.id   AF-A0A136LPT3-F1
#
_cell.length_a   1.000
_cell.length_b   1.000
_cell.length_c   1.000
_cell.angle_alpha   90.00
_cell.angle_beta   90.00
_cell.angle_gamma   90.00
#
_symmetry.space_group_name_H-M   'P 1'
#
loop_
_entity.id
_entity.type
_entity.pdbx_description
1 polymer ?
#
loop_
_entity_poly.entity_id
_entity_poly.type
_entity_poly.pdbx_seq_one_letter_code
_entity_poly.pdbx_strand_id
1 'polypeptide(L)'
;MRIVILLVLGLALATGTLNAQDNQMGVSDERYANLARGLNLTSWFWYAPPNPMTRFADGEFEMLHDMGFTFMRVPIDLGFLLDESEDMLDAANLTLLDQGIRQLHDAGLAVVIDLHSTSLADSDAANYSGALEDPAFVEVFTAFWRNFAAHLSQYDPDMTFLQLMNEPVFYDDPDAWVPILTEIAAAAREGAPEHTLIADTAHWSSIDTLTALTPLDDPNIIYDFHFYEPFPFTHQGATWSMDEVVSLRDIPYPSSPEALAPFVERADSASQRSMLVDYGQERWDRQRMADYMQPAFDWAQEHGVRMINTEFGVHQLCPP
;
A
#
# COMPACT_ATOMS: atom_id res chain seq x y z
N MET A 1 -12.25 59.34 -59.60
CA MET A 1 -11.12 58.82 -58.83
C MET A 1 -11.58 58.51 -57.42
N ARG A 2 -11.82 57.24 -57.11
CA ARG A 2 -11.78 56.59 -55.79
C ARG A 2 -12.25 55.15 -55.99
N ILE A 3 -11.27 54.25 -56.11
CA ILE A 3 -11.44 52.80 -56.12
C ILE A 3 -11.81 52.42 -54.69
N VAL A 4 -12.99 51.83 -54.48
CA VAL A 4 -13.38 51.23 -53.20
C VAL A 4 -12.86 49.80 -53.22
N ILE A 5 -11.81 49.55 -52.44
CA ILE A 5 -11.26 48.22 -52.18
C ILE A 5 -12.14 47.58 -51.10
N LEU A 6 -12.88 46.53 -51.47
CA LEU A 6 -13.57 45.64 -50.54
C LEU A 6 -12.55 44.69 -49.92
N LEU A 7 -12.21 44.94 -48.66
CA LEU A 7 -11.44 44.03 -47.80
C LEU A 7 -12.36 42.88 -47.37
N VAL A 8 -12.14 41.69 -47.93
CA VAL A 8 -12.74 40.45 -47.43
C VAL A 8 -11.87 39.96 -46.26
N LEU A 9 -12.33 40.19 -45.03
CA LEU A 9 -11.78 39.52 -43.84
C LEU A 9 -12.20 38.06 -43.89
N GLY A 10 -11.26 37.17 -44.22
CA GLY A 10 -11.41 35.74 -44.03
C GLY A 10 -11.34 35.41 -42.55
N LEU A 11 -12.47 35.00 -41.97
CA LEU A 11 -12.52 34.39 -40.64
C LEU A 11 -11.96 32.97 -40.78
N ALA A 12 -10.68 32.78 -40.48
CA ALA A 12 -10.12 31.45 -40.31
C ALA A 12 -10.67 30.87 -39.01
N LEU A 13 -11.70 30.02 -39.12
CA LEU A 13 -12.08 29.10 -38.05
C LEU A 13 -10.94 28.10 -37.87
N ALA A 14 -10.01 28.42 -36.99
CA ALA A 14 -9.10 27.44 -36.44
C ALA A 14 -9.95 26.47 -35.60
N THR A 15 -10.40 25.38 -36.22
CA THR A 15 -10.83 24.19 -35.49
C THR A 15 -9.58 23.61 -34.85
N GLY A 16 -9.19 24.19 -33.72
CA GLY A 16 -8.28 23.54 -32.80
C GLY A 16 -8.99 22.28 -32.34
N THR A 17 -8.60 21.14 -32.92
CA THR A 17 -8.70 19.88 -32.22
C THR A 17 -7.87 20.07 -30.96
N LEU A 18 -8.52 20.43 -29.85
CA LEU A 18 -8.02 20.09 -28.55
C LEU A 18 -7.84 18.57 -28.61
N ASN A 19 -6.61 18.13 -28.87
CA ASN A 19 -6.18 16.84 -28.38
C ASN A 19 -6.34 16.97 -26.87
N ALA A 20 -7.50 16.61 -26.35
CA ALA A 20 -7.53 15.94 -25.08
C ALA A 20 -6.54 14.79 -25.28
N GLN A 21 -5.33 14.94 -24.74
CA GLN A 21 -4.71 13.76 -24.16
C GLN A 21 -5.78 13.29 -23.19
N ASP A 22 -6.57 12.30 -23.62
CA ASP A 22 -7.22 11.41 -22.68
C ASP A 22 -6.05 10.96 -21.81
N ASN A 23 -5.95 11.58 -20.63
CA ASN A 23 -5.08 11.11 -19.58
C ASN A 23 -5.78 9.85 -19.08
N GLN A 24 -5.77 8.80 -19.92
CA GLN A 24 -6.12 7.47 -19.50
C GLN A 24 -5.06 7.15 -18.46
N MET A 25 -5.42 7.32 -17.18
CA MET A 25 -4.71 6.69 -16.09
C MET A 25 -4.43 5.25 -16.54
N GLY A 26 -3.18 4.80 -16.49
CA GLY A 26 -2.82 3.54 -17.15
C GLY A 26 -3.49 2.31 -16.53
N VAL A 27 -4.05 2.45 -15.33
CA VAL A 27 -5.00 1.51 -14.74
C VAL A 27 -6.44 1.95 -15.03
N SER A 28 -7.20 1.09 -15.71
CA SER A 28 -8.60 1.35 -16.09
C SER A 28 -9.51 1.49 -14.86
N ASP A 29 -10.63 2.20 -15.01
CA ASP A 29 -11.63 2.33 -13.94
C ASP A 29 -12.21 0.97 -13.51
N GLU A 30 -12.39 0.03 -14.45
CA GLU A 30 -12.92 -1.30 -14.18
C GLU A 30 -11.95 -2.13 -13.35
N ARG A 31 -10.67 -2.17 -13.74
CA ARG A 31 -9.61 -2.85 -12.98
C ARG A 31 -9.45 -2.22 -11.59
N TYR A 32 -9.43 -0.89 -11.52
CA TYR A 32 -9.28 -0.17 -10.26
C TYR A 32 -10.48 -0.38 -9.32
N ALA A 33 -11.70 -0.56 -9.85
CA ALA A 33 -12.88 -0.85 -9.05
C ALA A 33 -12.82 -2.19 -8.31
N ASN A 34 -12.03 -3.16 -8.79
CA ASN A 34 -11.79 -4.41 -8.07
C ASN A 34 -11.06 -4.18 -6.73
N LEU A 35 -10.35 -3.06 -6.59
CA LEU A 35 -9.64 -2.66 -5.37
C LEU A 35 -10.45 -1.74 -4.44
N ALA A 36 -11.78 -1.66 -4.60
CA ALA A 36 -12.60 -0.70 -3.87
C ALA A 36 -12.77 -1.00 -2.36
N ARG A 37 -12.85 -2.27 -1.96
CA ARG A 37 -13.09 -2.69 -0.57
C ARG A 37 -12.29 -3.93 -0.22
N GLY A 38 -11.23 -3.74 0.57
CA GLY A 38 -10.27 -4.78 0.91
C GLY A 38 -10.28 -5.24 2.35
N LEU A 39 -9.72 -6.43 2.57
CA LEU A 39 -9.24 -6.90 3.87
C LEU A 39 -7.84 -7.50 3.73
N ASN A 40 -7.04 -7.39 4.79
CA ASN A 40 -5.74 -8.05 4.91
C ASN A 40 -5.90 -9.46 5.49
N LEU A 41 -5.32 -10.46 4.82
CA LEU A 41 -5.33 -11.86 5.23
C LEU A 41 -4.03 -12.23 5.95
N THR A 42 -3.80 -11.62 7.11
CA THR A 42 -2.61 -11.89 7.95
C THR A 42 -2.66 -13.29 8.59
N SER A 43 -1.50 -13.79 9.03
CA SER A 43 -1.34 -15.14 9.59
C SER A 43 -1.76 -16.25 8.61
N TRP A 44 -1.43 -16.08 7.33
CA TRP A 44 -1.70 -17.06 6.28
C TRP A 44 -0.44 -17.48 5.54
N PHE A 45 0.14 -16.57 4.74
CA PHE A 45 1.44 -16.77 4.08
C PHE A 45 2.55 -15.91 4.74
N TRP A 46 2.17 -14.80 5.36
CA TRP A 46 2.95 -14.13 6.40
C TRP A 46 2.55 -14.66 7.79
N TYR A 47 3.53 -15.12 8.58
CA TYR A 47 3.32 -15.92 9.80
C TYR A 47 2.44 -17.16 9.58
N ALA A 48 2.79 -17.93 8.55
CA ALA A 48 2.01 -19.09 8.12
C ALA A 48 1.88 -20.17 9.21
N PRO A 49 0.69 -20.77 9.40
CA PRO A 49 0.57 -21.99 10.17
C PRO A 49 1.29 -23.15 9.45
N PRO A 50 1.57 -24.29 10.13
CA PRO A 50 2.24 -25.43 9.50
C PRO A 50 1.58 -25.94 8.21
N ASN A 51 0.27 -25.72 8.07
CA ASN A 51 -0.44 -25.86 6.81
C ASN A 51 -1.27 -24.60 6.55
N PRO A 52 -0.85 -23.70 5.63
CA PRO A 52 -1.59 -22.49 5.26
C PRO A 52 -3.05 -22.76 4.87
N MET A 53 -3.33 -23.92 4.26
CA MET A 53 -4.67 -24.25 3.78
C MET A 53 -5.69 -24.54 4.88
N THR A 54 -5.27 -24.62 6.15
CA THR A 54 -6.21 -24.76 7.29
C THR A 54 -6.56 -23.44 7.96
N ARG A 55 -6.05 -22.31 7.45
CA ARG A 55 -6.24 -21.00 8.07
C ARG A 55 -7.68 -20.48 7.98
N PHE A 56 -8.35 -20.75 6.86
CA PHE A 56 -9.70 -20.30 6.58
C PHE A 56 -10.65 -21.50 6.46
N ALA A 57 -11.90 -21.30 6.86
CA ALA A 57 -12.92 -22.32 6.76
C ALA A 57 -13.49 -22.38 5.33
N ASP A 58 -14.04 -23.54 4.95
CA ASP A 58 -14.79 -23.67 3.70
C ASP A 58 -15.95 -22.64 3.67
N GLY A 59 -16.10 -21.92 2.56
CA GLY A 59 -17.15 -20.91 2.38
C GLY A 59 -16.81 -19.51 2.94
N GLU A 60 -15.65 -19.33 3.58
CA GLU A 60 -15.29 -18.06 4.21
C GLU A 60 -15.03 -16.95 3.19
N PHE A 61 -14.40 -17.26 2.05
CA PHE A 61 -14.15 -16.27 1.00
C PHE A 61 -15.43 -15.86 0.27
N GLU A 62 -16.36 -16.79 0.04
CA GLU A 62 -17.69 -16.49 -0.48
C GLU A 62 -18.49 -15.61 0.49
N MET A 63 -18.37 -15.86 1.79
CA MET A 63 -18.97 -15.00 2.81
C MET A 63 -18.39 -13.58 2.75
N LEU A 64 -17.07 -13.42 2.59
CA LEU A 64 -16.45 -12.10 2.46
C LEU A 64 -16.91 -11.38 1.19
N HIS A 65 -17.00 -12.08 0.06
CA HIS A 65 -17.59 -11.55 -1.17
C HIS A 65 -19.05 -11.10 -0.95
N ASP A 66 -19.87 -11.93 -0.31
CA ASP A 66 -21.28 -11.62 -0.02
C ASP A 66 -21.46 -10.44 0.96
N MET A 67 -20.47 -10.17 1.82
CA MET A 67 -20.40 -8.96 2.65
C MET A 67 -20.05 -7.70 1.84
N GLY A 68 -19.66 -7.85 0.57
CA GLY A 68 -19.36 -6.77 -0.36
C GLY A 68 -17.89 -6.33 -0.36
N PHE A 69 -16.96 -7.18 0.10
CA PHE A 69 -15.54 -7.00 -0.20
C PHE A 69 -15.26 -7.35 -1.65
N THR A 70 -14.30 -6.65 -2.25
CA THR A 70 -13.93 -6.81 -3.67
C THR A 70 -12.54 -7.39 -3.85
N PHE A 71 -11.65 -7.23 -2.85
CA PHE A 71 -10.31 -7.82 -2.91
C PHE A 71 -9.80 -8.25 -1.53
N MET A 72 -8.81 -9.14 -1.55
CA MET A 72 -8.03 -9.54 -0.39
C MET A 72 -6.56 -9.22 -0.61
N ARG A 73 -5.95 -8.52 0.34
CA ARG A 73 -4.50 -8.36 0.39
C ARG A 73 -3.91 -9.56 1.13
N VAL A 74 -2.92 -10.19 0.50
CA VAL A 74 -2.26 -11.40 0.97
C VAL A 74 -0.79 -11.07 1.24
N PRO A 75 -0.45 -10.69 2.49
CA PRO A 75 0.93 -10.55 2.92
C PRO A 75 1.66 -11.89 2.88
N ILE A 76 2.89 -11.88 2.37
CA ILE A 76 3.75 -13.06 2.20
C ILE A 76 5.15 -12.76 2.74
N ASP A 77 5.69 -13.69 3.52
CA ASP A 77 7.10 -13.68 3.92
C ASP A 77 7.98 -14.14 2.74
N LEU A 78 9.00 -13.36 2.36
CA LEU A 78 9.96 -13.77 1.31
C LEU A 78 10.58 -15.13 1.64
N GLY A 79 10.93 -15.39 2.90
CA GLY A 79 11.50 -16.65 3.35
C GLY A 79 10.54 -17.84 3.24
N PHE A 80 9.24 -17.61 3.06
CA PHE A 80 8.28 -18.67 2.72
C PHE A 80 8.40 -19.12 1.26
N LEU A 81 8.79 -18.23 0.34
CA LEU A 81 8.83 -18.51 -1.09
C LEU A 81 10.24 -18.63 -1.67
N LEU A 82 11.23 -17.99 -1.06
CA LEU A 82 12.61 -17.95 -1.57
C LEU A 82 13.31 -19.29 -1.30
N ASP A 83 13.89 -19.87 -2.34
CA ASP A 83 14.74 -21.06 -2.27
C ASP A 83 16.04 -20.84 -3.06
N GLU A 84 17.02 -21.73 -2.89
CA GLU A 84 18.30 -21.73 -3.63
C GLU A 84 18.20 -22.42 -5.01
N SER A 85 16.98 -22.68 -5.49
CA SER A 85 16.71 -23.26 -6.81
C SER A 85 17.11 -22.31 -7.95
N GLU A 86 17.19 -22.83 -9.19
CA GLU A 86 17.52 -22.00 -10.36
C GLU A 86 16.50 -20.88 -10.62
N ASP A 87 15.22 -21.11 -10.28
CA ASP A 87 14.13 -20.13 -10.37
C ASP A 87 13.89 -19.34 -9.08
N MET A 88 14.64 -19.63 -8.01
CA MET A 88 14.57 -18.97 -6.70
C MET A 88 13.21 -19.07 -6.00
N LEU A 89 12.40 -20.09 -6.35
CA LEU A 89 11.06 -20.29 -5.82
C LEU A 89 10.91 -21.69 -5.21
N ASP A 90 10.47 -21.76 -3.96
CA ASP A 90 10.06 -23.02 -3.32
C ASP A 90 8.77 -23.53 -3.99
N ALA A 91 8.91 -24.57 -4.82
CA ALA A 91 7.80 -25.11 -5.59
C ALA A 91 6.64 -25.67 -4.72
N ALA A 92 6.93 -26.16 -3.52
CA ALA A 92 5.89 -26.71 -2.64
C ALA A 92 5.06 -25.58 -2.02
N ASN A 93 5.72 -24.54 -1.52
CA ASN A 93 5.07 -23.36 -0.95
C ASN A 93 4.36 -22.53 -2.01
N LEU A 94 4.93 -22.43 -3.22
CA LEU A 94 4.29 -21.79 -4.38
C LEU A 94 2.99 -22.51 -4.77
N THR A 95 2.96 -23.84 -4.70
CA THR A 95 1.73 -24.61 -4.94
C THR A 95 0.64 -24.30 -3.91
N LEU A 96 1.00 -24.02 -2.65
CA LEU A 96 0.05 -23.62 -1.61
C LEU A 96 -0.48 -22.21 -1.86
N LEU A 97 0.40 -21.27 -2.23
CA LEU A 97 0.00 -19.92 -2.63
C LEU A 97 -0.97 -19.95 -3.81
N ASP A 98 -0.65 -20.74 -4.84
CA ASP A 98 -1.49 -20.91 -6.02
C ASP A 98 -2.90 -21.43 -5.67
N GLN A 99 -3.01 -22.32 -4.68
CA GLN A 99 -4.31 -22.77 -4.19
C GLN A 99 -5.07 -21.63 -3.52
N GLY A 100 -4.42 -20.83 -2.68
CA GLY A 100 -5.03 -19.67 -2.04
C GLY A 100 -5.52 -18.62 -3.05
N ILE A 101 -4.70 -18.28 -4.04
CA ILE A 101 -5.06 -17.33 -5.10
C ILE A 101 -6.29 -17.83 -5.87
N ARG A 102 -6.30 -19.10 -6.28
CA ARG A 102 -7.47 -19.69 -6.97
C ARG A 102 -8.73 -19.68 -6.11
N GLN A 103 -8.63 -19.99 -4.82
CA GLN A 103 -9.78 -19.94 -3.92
C GLN A 103 -10.38 -18.53 -3.81
N LEU A 104 -9.54 -17.50 -3.80
CA LEU A 104 -10.00 -16.10 -3.79
C LEU A 104 -10.66 -15.72 -5.13
N HIS A 105 -10.03 -16.05 -6.25
CA HIS A 105 -10.60 -15.78 -7.58
C HIS A 105 -11.91 -16.54 -7.82
N ASP A 106 -12.00 -17.81 -7.41
CA ASP A 106 -13.21 -18.63 -7.52
C ASP A 106 -14.38 -18.04 -6.69
N ALA A 107 -14.07 -17.35 -5.58
CA ALA A 107 -15.03 -16.60 -4.79
C ALA A 107 -15.36 -15.20 -5.36
N GLY A 108 -14.77 -14.81 -6.49
CA GLY A 108 -14.98 -13.51 -7.13
C GLY A 108 -14.22 -12.35 -6.48
N LEU A 109 -13.18 -12.63 -5.69
CA LEU A 109 -12.35 -11.63 -5.02
C LEU A 109 -11.05 -11.41 -5.79
N ALA A 110 -10.70 -10.14 -6.05
CA ALA A 110 -9.37 -9.81 -6.52
C ALA A 110 -8.31 -10.04 -5.43
N VAL A 111 -7.06 -10.17 -5.83
CA VAL A 111 -5.94 -10.48 -4.93
C VAL A 111 -4.84 -9.44 -5.09
N VAL A 112 -4.42 -8.84 -3.99
CA VAL A 112 -3.16 -8.09 -3.90
C VAL A 112 -2.13 -8.98 -3.25
N ILE A 113 -1.10 -9.38 -3.98
CA ILE A 113 0.04 -10.13 -3.46
C ILE A 113 1.05 -9.14 -2.93
N ASP A 114 1.33 -9.20 -1.62
CA ASP A 114 2.22 -8.27 -0.93
C ASP A 114 3.43 -9.02 -0.37
N LEU A 115 4.64 -8.60 -0.76
CA LEU A 115 5.85 -9.10 -0.13
C LEU A 115 6.11 -8.31 1.16
N HIS A 116 5.83 -8.93 2.29
CA HIS A 116 5.66 -8.24 3.55
C HIS A 116 6.98 -8.11 4.31
N SER A 117 7.51 -6.89 4.38
CA SER A 117 8.64 -6.53 5.25
C SER A 117 8.14 -5.98 6.59
N THR A 118 8.88 -6.22 7.67
CA THR A 118 8.63 -5.68 9.02
C THR A 118 9.83 -4.85 9.52
N SER A 119 9.59 -3.77 10.26
CA SER A 119 10.66 -2.96 10.89
C SER A 119 11.20 -3.54 12.21
N LEU A 120 10.67 -4.67 12.69
CA LEU A 120 10.96 -5.19 14.02
C LEU A 120 12.34 -5.87 14.05
N ALA A 121 13.30 -5.20 14.70
CA ALA A 121 14.68 -5.67 14.85
C ALA A 121 14.84 -7.03 15.56
N ASP A 122 13.82 -7.48 16.31
CA ASP A 122 13.83 -8.75 17.04
C ASP A 122 13.07 -9.90 16.34
N SER A 123 12.51 -9.67 15.14
CA SER A 123 11.98 -10.74 14.30
C SER A 123 12.92 -10.98 13.12
N ASP A 124 13.87 -11.90 13.30
CA ASP A 124 14.86 -12.36 12.30
C ASP A 124 14.27 -12.79 10.93
N ALA A 125 12.95 -12.80 10.74
CA ALA A 125 12.30 -13.40 9.57
C ALA A 125 11.82 -12.43 8.47
N ALA A 126 11.72 -11.11 8.70
CA ALA A 126 11.05 -10.25 7.71
C ALA A 126 11.54 -8.80 7.60
N ASN A 127 12.68 -8.40 8.19
CA ASN A 127 13.21 -7.05 7.96
C ASN A 127 14.01 -6.98 6.66
N TYR A 128 13.32 -6.76 5.54
CA TYR A 128 13.99 -6.63 4.23
C TYR A 128 14.57 -5.24 3.99
N SER A 129 14.04 -4.20 4.63
CA SER A 129 14.60 -2.83 4.50
C SER A 129 16.08 -2.78 4.89
N GLY A 130 16.44 -3.39 6.03
CA GLY A 130 17.84 -3.47 6.46
C GLY A 130 18.69 -4.36 5.55
N ALA A 131 18.13 -5.45 5.00
CA ALA A 131 18.85 -6.32 4.07
C ALA A 131 19.11 -5.64 2.71
N LEU A 132 18.20 -4.78 2.26
CA LEU A 132 18.30 -4.03 1.00
C LEU A 132 19.35 -2.91 1.02
N GLU A 133 20.00 -2.64 2.16
CA GLU A 133 21.21 -1.83 2.20
C GLU A 133 22.43 -2.55 1.58
N ASP A 134 22.40 -3.89 1.47
CA ASP A 134 23.42 -4.67 0.80
C ASP A 134 23.09 -4.84 -0.70
N PRO A 135 23.93 -4.34 -1.63
CA PRO A 135 23.74 -4.54 -3.06
C PRO A 135 23.60 -6.00 -3.48
N ALA A 136 24.24 -6.95 -2.77
CA ALA A 136 24.11 -8.37 -3.09
C ALA A 136 22.69 -8.89 -2.79
N PHE A 137 22.04 -8.37 -1.74
CA PHE A 137 20.65 -8.73 -1.45
C PHE A 137 19.68 -8.05 -2.41
N VAL A 138 19.98 -6.82 -2.86
CA VAL A 138 19.20 -6.15 -3.93
C VAL A 138 19.18 -7.01 -5.19
N GLU A 139 20.32 -7.58 -5.61
CA GLU A 139 20.36 -8.50 -6.77
C GLU A 139 19.47 -9.73 -6.57
N VAL A 140 19.49 -10.34 -5.38
CA VAL A 140 18.64 -11.50 -5.02
C VAL A 140 17.17 -11.11 -5.07
N PHE A 141 16.81 -9.98 -4.46
CA PHE A 141 15.44 -9.51 -4.35
C PHE A 141 14.86 -9.11 -5.72
N THR A 142 15.64 -8.43 -6.56
CA THR A 142 15.32 -8.12 -7.95
C THR A 142 15.11 -9.39 -8.79
N ALA A 143 16.01 -10.38 -8.66
CA ALA A 143 15.90 -11.65 -9.38
C ALA A 143 14.67 -12.45 -8.94
N PHE A 144 14.40 -12.50 -7.63
CA PHE A 144 13.20 -13.10 -7.07
C PHE A 144 11.94 -12.45 -7.66
N TRP A 145 11.84 -11.12 -7.64
CA TRP A 145 10.67 -10.42 -8.18
C TRP A 145 10.44 -10.69 -9.66
N ARG A 146 11.50 -10.80 -10.48
CA ARG A 146 11.37 -11.21 -11.89
C ARG A 146 10.71 -12.58 -12.02
N ASN A 147 11.22 -13.58 -11.30
CA ASN A 147 10.74 -14.96 -11.41
C ASN A 147 9.35 -15.12 -10.78
N PHE A 148 9.12 -14.48 -9.64
CA PHE A 148 7.84 -14.54 -8.94
C PHE A 148 6.74 -13.84 -9.75
N ALA A 149 7.00 -12.65 -10.30
CA ALA A 149 6.06 -11.99 -11.21
C ALA A 149 5.81 -12.84 -12.46
N ALA A 150 6.85 -13.45 -13.04
CA ALA A 150 6.67 -14.37 -14.16
C ALA A 150 5.75 -15.55 -13.83
N HIS A 151 5.88 -16.14 -12.64
CA HIS A 151 4.95 -17.17 -12.17
C HIS A 151 3.54 -16.63 -11.99
N LEU A 152 3.37 -15.48 -11.35
CA LEU A 152 2.05 -14.87 -11.10
C LEU A 152 1.38 -14.38 -12.39
N SER A 153 2.13 -14.16 -13.47
CA SER A 153 1.59 -13.74 -14.78
C SER A 153 0.58 -14.71 -15.39
N GLN A 154 0.48 -15.93 -14.88
CA GLN A 154 -0.53 -16.92 -15.27
C GLN A 154 -1.95 -16.55 -14.82
N TYR A 155 -2.09 -15.67 -13.83
CA TYR A 155 -3.37 -15.22 -13.30
C TYR A 155 -3.92 -14.02 -14.07
N ASP A 156 -5.22 -13.75 -13.90
CA ASP A 156 -5.88 -12.64 -14.57
C ASP A 156 -5.30 -11.29 -14.10
N PRO A 157 -4.70 -10.47 -14.99
CA PRO A 157 -4.11 -9.18 -14.64
C PRO A 157 -5.15 -8.12 -14.21
N ASP A 158 -6.44 -8.34 -14.44
CA ASP A 158 -7.52 -7.49 -13.93
C ASP A 158 -7.93 -7.85 -12.48
N MET A 159 -7.53 -9.03 -12.00
CA MET A 159 -7.90 -9.59 -10.69
C MET A 159 -6.69 -9.90 -9.78
N THR A 160 -5.46 -9.73 -10.27
CA THR A 160 -4.23 -10.02 -9.53
C THR A 160 -3.27 -8.84 -9.62
N PHE A 161 -2.90 -8.30 -8.47
CA PHE A 161 -2.10 -7.09 -8.32
C PHE A 161 -0.84 -7.42 -7.52
N LEU A 162 0.28 -6.80 -7.86
CA LEU A 162 1.59 -7.12 -7.27
C LEU A 162 2.11 -5.94 -6.46
N GLN A 163 2.00 -6.00 -5.15
CA GLN A 163 2.59 -5.02 -4.22
C GLN A 163 4.04 -5.39 -3.92
N LEU A 164 4.95 -4.51 -4.32
CA LEU A 164 6.37 -4.83 -4.45
C LEU A 164 7.09 -5.00 -3.11
N MET A 165 6.74 -4.21 -2.10
CA MET A 165 7.20 -4.42 -0.74
C MET A 165 6.37 -3.59 0.24
N ASN A 166 5.89 -4.21 1.31
CA ASN A 166 5.29 -3.52 2.44
C ASN A 166 6.30 -2.60 3.14
N GLU A 167 5.87 -1.36 3.44
CA GLU A 167 6.51 -0.42 4.40
C GLU A 167 8.06 -0.37 4.37
N PRO A 168 8.69 0.10 3.28
CA PRO A 168 10.13 0.38 3.28
C PRO A 168 10.54 1.34 4.40
N VAL A 169 11.53 0.97 5.22
CA VAL A 169 11.90 1.68 6.48
C VAL A 169 13.21 2.45 6.34
N PHE A 170 13.55 2.94 5.15
CA PHE A 170 14.76 3.73 4.90
C PHE A 170 14.72 5.07 5.68
N TYR A 171 14.98 5.01 6.99
CA TYR A 171 14.62 6.04 7.96
C TYR A 171 15.52 7.27 7.81
N ASP A 172 16.84 7.06 7.81
CA ASP A 172 17.83 8.13 7.70
C ASP A 172 18.01 8.66 6.27
N ASP A 173 17.67 7.86 5.26
CA ASP A 173 17.83 8.19 3.84
C ASP A 173 16.67 7.60 2.98
N PRO A 174 15.46 8.19 3.05
CA PRO A 174 14.29 7.68 2.33
C PRO A 174 14.48 7.66 0.80
N ASP A 175 15.33 8.53 0.25
CA ASP A 175 15.62 8.59 -1.18
C ASP A 175 16.40 7.35 -1.68
N ALA A 176 17.10 6.64 -0.79
CA ALA A 176 17.79 5.40 -1.13
C ALA A 176 16.84 4.27 -1.56
N TRP A 177 15.56 4.33 -1.18
CA TRP A 177 14.56 3.37 -1.63
C TRP A 177 14.22 3.51 -3.12
N VAL A 178 14.21 4.73 -3.66
CA VAL A 178 13.68 5.00 -5.01
C VAL A 178 14.43 4.25 -6.12
N PRO A 179 15.78 4.19 -6.14
CA PRO A 179 16.50 3.37 -7.11
C PRO A 179 16.18 1.87 -7.01
N ILE A 180 16.03 1.36 -5.78
CA ILE A 180 15.70 -0.05 -5.52
C ILE A 180 14.28 -0.35 -6.02
N LEU A 181 13.30 0.48 -5.64
CA LEU A 181 11.93 0.41 -6.13
C LEU A 181 11.87 0.40 -7.67
N THR A 182 12.66 1.26 -8.31
CA THR A 182 12.72 1.33 -9.78
C THR A 182 13.26 0.02 -10.38
N GLU A 183 14.31 -0.54 -9.79
CA GLU A 183 14.93 -1.78 -10.25
C GLU A 183 13.99 -2.98 -10.10
N ILE A 184 13.36 -3.14 -8.94
CA ILE A 184 12.43 -4.26 -8.68
C ILE A 184 11.14 -4.12 -9.50
N ALA A 185 10.64 -2.89 -9.72
CA ALA A 185 9.48 -2.65 -10.57
C ALA A 185 9.77 -3.03 -12.02
N ALA A 186 10.95 -2.69 -12.53
CA ALA A 186 11.38 -3.08 -13.88
C ALA A 186 11.46 -4.61 -14.00
N ALA A 187 12.04 -5.29 -13.01
CA ALA A 187 12.13 -6.75 -12.98
C ALA A 187 10.75 -7.43 -12.89
N ALA A 188 9.85 -6.93 -12.04
CA ALA A 188 8.49 -7.42 -11.93
C ALA A 188 7.71 -7.21 -13.25
N ARG A 189 7.90 -6.05 -13.92
CA ARG A 189 7.29 -5.76 -15.22
C ARG A 189 7.79 -6.69 -16.33
N GLU A 190 9.07 -7.10 -16.31
CA GLU A 190 9.59 -8.12 -17.24
C GLU A 190 8.88 -9.46 -17.07
N GLY A 191 8.60 -9.87 -15.82
CA GLY A 191 7.89 -11.12 -15.52
C GLY A 191 6.39 -11.06 -15.78
N ALA A 192 5.73 -9.97 -15.39
CA ALA A 192 4.27 -9.79 -15.48
C ALA A 192 3.91 -8.50 -16.26
N PRO A 193 4.07 -8.47 -17.59
CA PRO A 193 3.94 -7.25 -18.38
C PRO A 193 2.55 -6.59 -18.32
N GLU A 194 1.48 -7.36 -18.10
CA GLU A 194 0.10 -6.86 -18.08
C GLU A 194 -0.43 -6.54 -16.67
N HIS A 195 0.22 -7.03 -15.62
CA HIS A 195 -0.25 -6.92 -14.24
C HIS A 195 -0.02 -5.51 -13.70
N THR A 196 -0.95 -5.00 -12.90
CA THR A 196 -0.77 -3.73 -12.21
C THR A 196 0.16 -3.92 -11.02
N LEU A 197 1.21 -3.10 -10.94
CA LEU A 197 2.10 -3.07 -9.78
C LEU A 197 1.53 -2.08 -8.74
N ILE A 198 1.72 -2.39 -7.46
CA ILE A 198 1.47 -1.48 -6.35
C ILE A 198 2.82 -1.11 -5.74
N ALA A 199 3.07 0.19 -5.64
CA ALA A 199 4.35 0.74 -5.21
C ALA A 199 4.20 1.55 -3.93
N ASP A 200 4.94 1.13 -2.91
CA ASP A 200 5.05 1.77 -1.61
C ASP A 200 6.28 2.71 -1.57
N THR A 201 6.22 3.71 -0.69
CA THR A 201 7.34 4.62 -0.41
C THR A 201 7.95 4.38 0.96
N ALA A 202 9.10 5.02 1.21
CA ALA A 202 9.81 4.89 2.48
C ALA A 202 8.99 5.38 3.68
N HIS A 203 9.53 5.22 4.89
CA HIS A 203 8.89 5.61 6.15
C HIS A 203 7.52 4.97 6.34
N TRP A 204 7.43 3.66 6.13
CA TRP A 204 6.18 2.90 6.32
C TRP A 204 5.05 3.36 5.39
N SER A 205 5.36 3.58 4.11
CA SER A 205 4.39 3.99 3.10
C SER A 205 3.67 5.29 3.50
N SER A 206 4.43 6.24 4.04
CA SER A 206 3.89 7.49 4.56
C SER A 206 3.54 8.49 3.45
N ILE A 207 2.60 9.38 3.77
CA ILE A 207 2.14 10.42 2.83
C ILE A 207 3.26 11.42 2.48
N ASP A 208 4.19 11.71 3.39
CA ASP A 208 5.27 12.66 3.15
C ASP A 208 6.31 12.12 2.16
N THR A 209 6.69 10.85 2.25
CA THR A 209 7.60 10.23 1.26
C THR A 209 6.89 9.98 -0.07
N LEU A 210 5.59 9.65 -0.04
CA LEU A 210 4.76 9.55 -1.25
C LEU A 210 4.71 10.88 -2.00
N THR A 211 4.42 11.97 -1.31
CA THR A 211 4.28 13.29 -1.95
C THR A 211 5.61 13.89 -2.41
N ALA A 212 6.74 13.38 -1.92
CA ALA A 212 8.07 13.70 -2.41
C ALA A 212 8.50 12.88 -3.63
N LEU A 213 7.81 11.76 -3.91
CA LEU A 213 8.15 10.85 -5.00
C LEU A 213 7.83 11.48 -6.37
N THR A 214 8.76 11.34 -7.31
CA THR A 214 8.41 11.42 -8.74
C THR A 214 7.92 10.04 -9.18
N PRO A 215 6.70 9.90 -9.71
CA PRO A 215 6.20 8.61 -10.17
C PRO A 215 7.17 7.95 -11.16
N LEU A 216 7.23 6.63 -11.09
CA LEU A 216 7.95 5.80 -12.06
C LEU A 216 7.32 5.98 -13.46
N ASP A 217 8.15 5.86 -14.49
CA ASP A 217 7.71 5.93 -15.90
C ASP A 217 7.03 4.61 -16.34
N ASP A 218 5.98 4.23 -15.62
CA ASP A 218 5.12 3.08 -15.90
C ASP A 218 3.67 3.47 -15.60
N PRO A 219 2.79 3.56 -16.62
CA PRO A 219 1.42 4.01 -16.42
C PRO A 219 0.56 2.96 -15.69
N ASN A 220 0.99 1.70 -15.60
CA ASN A 220 0.26 0.59 -14.98
C ASN A 220 0.76 0.31 -13.55
N ILE A 221 0.89 1.39 -12.76
CA ILE A 221 1.24 1.39 -11.35
C ILE A 221 0.17 2.14 -10.54
N ILE A 222 -0.14 1.60 -9.37
CA ILE A 222 -0.90 2.26 -8.31
C ILE A 222 0.07 2.55 -7.16
N TYR A 223 -0.01 3.73 -6.55
CA TYR A 223 0.81 4.06 -5.39
C TYR A 223 0.05 3.81 -4.09
N ASP A 224 0.69 3.15 -3.13
CA ASP A 224 0.08 2.86 -1.83
C ASP A 224 0.53 3.85 -0.76
N PHE A 225 -0.34 4.08 0.23
CA PHE A 225 0.03 4.71 1.49
C PHE A 225 -0.71 4.03 2.63
N HIS A 226 -0.07 3.95 3.79
CA HIS A 226 -0.70 3.41 4.99
C HIS A 226 -1.23 4.53 5.88
N PHE A 227 -2.34 4.28 6.57
CA PHE A 227 -2.98 5.29 7.41
C PHE A 227 -3.42 4.74 8.76
N TYR A 228 -2.56 4.96 9.76
CA TYR A 228 -2.84 4.66 11.15
C TYR A 228 -2.92 5.92 12.03
N GLU A 229 -3.18 7.08 11.44
CA GLU A 229 -3.40 8.29 12.22
C GLU A 229 -4.85 8.37 12.77
N PRO A 230 -5.05 8.86 14.00
CA PRO A 230 -4.05 9.35 14.94
C PRO A 230 -3.34 8.21 15.67
N PHE A 231 -2.01 8.16 15.60
CA PHE A 231 -1.23 7.03 16.10
C PHE A 231 -1.53 6.63 17.56
N PRO A 232 -1.62 7.57 18.53
CA PRO A 232 -1.92 7.20 19.91
C PRO A 232 -3.26 6.45 20.03
N PHE A 233 -4.26 6.87 19.24
CA PHE A 233 -5.59 6.28 19.26
C PHE A 233 -5.61 4.91 18.60
N THR A 234 -5.07 4.79 17.39
CA THR A 234 -5.09 3.54 16.62
C THR A 234 -4.26 2.44 17.28
N HIS A 235 -3.21 2.79 18.03
CA HIS A 235 -2.27 1.85 18.64
C HIS A 235 -2.39 1.71 20.16
N GLN A 236 -3.41 2.28 20.80
CA GLN A 236 -3.58 2.12 22.25
C GLN A 236 -3.66 0.64 22.66
N GLY A 237 -2.75 0.24 23.55
CA GLY A 237 -2.58 -1.13 24.00
C GLY A 237 -1.81 -2.08 23.08
N ALA A 238 -1.24 -1.60 21.97
CA ALA A 238 -0.35 -2.39 21.13
C ALA A 238 0.99 -2.66 21.86
N THR A 239 1.32 -3.93 22.10
CA THR A 239 2.52 -4.34 22.85
C THR A 239 3.77 -4.51 21.97
N TRP A 240 3.64 -4.28 20.66
CA TRP A 240 4.67 -4.49 19.64
C TRP A 240 5.13 -3.18 19.00
N SER A 241 4.73 -2.04 19.55
CA SER A 241 4.98 -0.70 19.03
C SER A 241 5.76 0.14 20.05
N MET A 242 5.48 1.44 20.14
CA MET A 242 6.08 2.36 21.10
C MET A 242 5.62 2.09 22.55
N ASP A 243 6.52 2.23 23.53
CA ASP A 243 6.21 2.05 24.95
C ASP A 243 5.07 2.96 25.42
N GLU A 244 4.97 4.17 24.86
CA GLU A 244 3.95 5.17 25.20
C GLU A 244 2.52 4.70 24.95
N VAL A 245 2.29 3.80 23.98
CA VAL A 245 0.93 3.35 23.66
C VAL A 245 0.53 2.09 24.42
N VAL A 246 1.48 1.35 24.99
CA VAL A 246 1.26 0.03 25.62
C VAL A 246 0.23 0.10 26.76
N SER A 247 0.30 1.11 27.62
CA SER A 247 -0.59 1.25 28.77
C SER A 247 -1.86 2.06 28.48
N LEU A 248 -1.96 2.72 27.31
CA LEU A 248 -3.12 3.53 26.96
C LEU A 248 -4.36 2.67 26.77
N ARG A 249 -5.48 3.11 27.34
CA ARG A 249 -6.81 2.50 27.18
C ARG A 249 -7.86 3.59 27.14
N ASP A 250 -8.89 3.38 26.32
CA ASP A 250 -10.07 4.23 26.20
C ASP A 250 -9.76 5.71 25.89
N ILE A 251 -8.62 6.01 25.26
CA ILE A 251 -8.37 7.39 24.83
C ILE A 251 -9.34 7.73 23.68
N PRO A 252 -9.95 8.94 23.70
CA PRO A 252 -11.11 9.21 22.86
C PRO A 252 -10.71 9.68 21.47
N TYR A 253 -11.48 9.22 20.47
CA TYR A 253 -11.66 9.88 19.18
C TYR A 253 -13.13 10.32 19.08
N PRO A 254 -13.46 11.57 18.66
CA PRO A 254 -12.56 12.67 18.30
C PRO A 254 -11.70 13.19 19.47
N SER A 255 -10.53 13.76 19.14
CA SER A 255 -9.59 14.29 20.14
C SER A 255 -9.79 15.78 20.40
N SER A 256 -9.46 16.21 21.61
CA SER A 256 -9.36 17.62 22.01
C SER A 256 -8.53 17.74 23.29
N PRO A 257 -7.97 18.92 23.62
CA PRO A 257 -7.26 19.10 24.88
C PRO A 257 -8.14 18.78 26.09
N GLU A 258 -9.44 19.10 26.01
CA GLU A 258 -10.41 18.85 27.07
C GLU A 258 -10.69 17.35 27.25
N ALA A 259 -10.86 16.62 26.14
CA ALA A 259 -11.12 15.18 26.17
C ALA A 259 -9.90 14.39 26.68
N LEU A 260 -8.69 14.86 26.38
CA LEU A 260 -7.45 14.19 26.78
C LEU A 260 -6.94 14.58 28.17
N ALA A 261 -7.45 15.67 28.78
CA ALA A 261 -6.99 16.15 30.08
C ALA A 261 -6.94 15.06 31.19
N PRO A 262 -7.95 14.18 31.37
CA PRO A 262 -7.89 13.12 32.39
C PRO A 262 -6.81 12.06 32.11
N PHE A 263 -6.42 11.87 30.86
CA PHE A 263 -5.38 10.92 30.46
C PHE A 263 -3.99 11.54 30.63
N VAL A 264 -3.84 12.81 30.27
CA VAL A 264 -2.61 13.59 30.49
C VAL A 264 -2.23 13.65 31.98
N GLU A 265 -3.21 13.78 32.88
CA GLU A 265 -3.00 13.74 34.34
C GLU A 265 -2.53 12.39 34.87
N ARG A 266 -2.86 11.30 34.18
CA ARG A 266 -2.56 9.91 34.57
C ARG A 266 -1.43 9.28 33.76
N ALA A 267 -0.76 10.06 32.91
CA ALA A 267 0.30 9.53 32.05
C ALA A 267 1.43 8.91 32.87
N ASP A 268 1.89 7.73 32.44
CA ASP A 268 2.90 6.92 33.13
C ASP A 268 4.33 7.48 32.97
N SER A 269 4.55 8.30 31.95
CA SER A 269 5.85 8.89 31.64
C SER A 269 5.72 10.31 31.09
N ALA A 270 6.84 11.05 31.05
CA ALA A 270 6.89 12.36 30.44
C ALA A 270 6.66 12.31 28.91
N SER A 271 7.13 11.26 28.24
CA SER A 271 6.94 11.08 26.79
C SER A 271 5.48 10.77 26.46
N GLN A 272 4.84 9.85 27.21
CA GLN A 272 3.42 9.57 27.05
C GLN A 272 2.57 10.81 27.36
N ARG A 273 2.95 11.60 28.38
CA ARG A 273 2.29 12.87 28.66
C ARG A 273 2.39 13.84 27.48
N SER A 274 3.56 13.96 26.84
CA SER A 274 3.74 14.82 25.66
C SER A 274 2.85 14.35 24.52
N MET A 275 2.90 13.07 24.18
CA MET A 275 2.10 12.45 23.12
C MET A 275 0.59 12.73 23.31
N LEU A 276 0.07 12.56 24.54
CA LEU A 276 -1.36 12.81 24.82
C LEU A 276 -1.72 14.31 24.75
N VAL A 277 -0.79 15.20 25.12
CA VAL A 277 -0.99 16.65 24.97
C VAL A 277 -1.04 17.00 23.48
N ASP A 278 -0.08 16.54 22.70
CA ASP A 278 0.02 16.79 21.26
C ASP A 278 -1.22 16.25 20.54
N TYR A 279 -1.61 15.00 20.82
CA TYR A 279 -2.83 14.39 20.30
C TYR A 279 -4.09 15.20 20.62
N GLY A 280 -4.18 15.75 21.83
CA GLY A 280 -5.26 16.65 22.21
C GLY A 280 -5.24 17.96 21.41
N GLN A 281 -4.07 18.58 21.22
CA GLN A 281 -3.91 19.84 20.47
C GLN A 281 -4.18 19.69 18.97
N GLU A 282 -3.90 18.52 18.40
CA GLU A 282 -4.15 18.21 16.99
C GLU A 282 -5.64 18.15 16.63
N ARG A 283 -6.52 17.98 17.63
CA ARG A 283 -7.99 18.03 17.47
C ARG A 283 -8.51 17.13 16.34
N TRP A 284 -8.11 15.88 16.38
CA TRP A 284 -8.50 14.88 15.40
C TRP A 284 -10.00 14.64 15.39
N ASP A 285 -10.60 14.90 14.23
CA ASP A 285 -11.97 14.56 13.89
C ASP A 285 -12.02 14.09 12.42
N ARG A 286 -13.22 13.93 11.86
CA ARG A 286 -13.38 13.53 10.46
C ARG A 286 -12.72 14.51 9.49
N GLN A 287 -12.82 15.81 9.75
CA GLN A 287 -12.26 16.83 8.86
C GLN A 287 -10.74 16.80 8.93
N ARG A 288 -10.17 16.70 10.13
CA ARG A 288 -8.72 16.60 10.31
C ARG A 288 -8.13 15.38 9.60
N MET A 289 -8.80 14.22 9.64
CA MET A 289 -8.37 13.04 8.87
C MET A 289 -8.40 13.30 7.36
N ALA A 290 -9.46 13.91 6.85
CA ALA A 290 -9.55 14.26 5.43
C ALA A 290 -8.43 15.25 5.03
N ASP A 291 -8.20 16.28 5.83
CA ASP A 291 -7.15 17.28 5.60
C ASP A 291 -5.75 16.66 5.63
N TYR A 292 -5.52 15.67 6.49
CA TYR A 292 -4.24 14.97 6.59
C TYR A 292 -3.96 14.11 5.35
N MET A 293 -4.99 13.46 4.79
CA MET A 293 -4.85 12.64 3.58
C MET A 293 -4.84 13.47 2.28
N GLN A 294 -5.30 14.72 2.32
CA GLN A 294 -5.45 15.56 1.14
C GLN A 294 -4.15 15.71 0.30
N PRO A 295 -2.95 15.87 0.88
CA PRO A 295 -1.71 15.97 0.10
C PRO A 295 -1.48 14.75 -0.82
N ALA A 296 -1.81 13.54 -0.37
CA ALA A 296 -1.70 12.35 -1.21
C ALA A 296 -2.66 12.44 -2.41
N PHE A 297 -3.92 12.84 -2.18
CA PHE A 297 -4.90 12.97 -3.26
C PHE A 297 -4.53 14.07 -4.26
N ASP A 298 -3.98 15.18 -3.77
CA ASP A 298 -3.50 16.28 -4.62
C ASP A 298 -2.31 15.81 -5.48
N TRP A 299 -1.36 15.08 -4.91
CA TRP A 299 -0.23 14.48 -5.62
C TRP A 299 -0.69 13.50 -6.71
N ALA A 300 -1.62 12.60 -6.38
CA ALA A 300 -2.17 11.66 -7.36
C ALA A 300 -2.84 12.39 -8.55
N GLN A 301 -3.57 13.46 -8.25
CA GLN A 301 -4.21 14.29 -9.26
C GLN A 301 -3.19 15.04 -10.12
N GLU A 302 -2.16 15.63 -9.49
CA GLU A 302 -1.07 16.35 -10.17
C GLU A 302 -0.34 15.44 -11.16
N HIS A 303 -0.07 14.21 -10.77
CA HIS A 303 0.68 13.25 -11.56
C HIS A 303 -0.18 12.37 -12.48
N GLY A 304 -1.51 12.40 -12.34
CA GLY A 304 -2.41 11.56 -13.14
C GLY A 304 -2.27 10.07 -12.84
N VAL A 305 -1.98 9.72 -11.59
CA VAL A 305 -1.77 8.35 -11.13
C VAL A 305 -2.91 7.90 -10.20
N ARG A 306 -3.08 6.59 -10.05
CA ARG A 306 -4.00 6.01 -9.06
C ARG A 306 -3.27 5.82 -7.74
N MET A 307 -4.04 5.84 -6.65
CA MET A 307 -3.54 5.49 -5.34
C MET A 307 -4.42 4.45 -4.67
N ILE A 308 -3.90 3.76 -3.69
CA ILE A 308 -4.64 2.89 -2.80
C ILE A 308 -4.17 3.16 -1.37
N ASN A 309 -5.01 2.78 -0.40
CA ASN A 309 -4.57 2.61 0.97
C ASN A 309 -4.86 1.16 1.34
N THR A 310 -3.82 0.33 1.39
CA THR A 310 -3.97 -1.09 1.69
C THR A 310 -3.92 -1.42 3.18
N GLU A 311 -3.50 -0.49 4.03
CA GLU A 311 -3.48 -0.65 5.48
C GLU A 311 -3.99 0.57 6.26
N PHE A 312 -5.11 0.35 6.95
CA PHE A 312 -5.65 1.26 7.94
C PHE A 312 -6.45 0.46 8.96
N GLY A 313 -6.51 0.94 10.20
CA GLY A 313 -7.26 0.26 11.24
C GLY A 313 -7.10 0.86 12.62
N VAL A 314 -7.81 0.26 13.56
CA VAL A 314 -7.71 0.55 14.98
C VAL A 314 -7.46 -0.76 15.72
N HIS A 315 -6.58 -0.73 16.71
CA HIS A 315 -6.33 -1.89 17.55
C HIS A 315 -7.62 -2.35 18.26
N GLN A 316 -7.79 -3.66 18.45
CA GLN A 316 -9.01 -4.23 19.03
C GLN A 316 -9.33 -3.74 20.47
N LEU A 317 -8.34 -3.16 21.16
CA LEU A 317 -8.53 -2.58 22.49
C LEU A 317 -9.00 -1.12 22.45
N CYS A 318 -9.16 -0.53 21.26
CA CYS A 318 -9.74 0.79 21.09
C CYS A 318 -11.25 0.76 21.41
N PRO A 319 -11.80 1.83 22.01
CA PRO A 319 -13.24 1.94 22.21
C PRO A 319 -13.97 2.04 20.85
N PRO A 320 -15.20 1.49 20.75
CA PRO A 320 -15.98 1.46 19.51
C PRO A 320 -16.53 2.81 19.07
#